data_AF-A0AAX4HS58-F1
#
_entry.id   AF-A0AAX4HS58-F1
#
_cell.length_a   1.000
_cell.length_b   1.000
_cell.length_c   1.000
_cell.angle_alpha   90.00
_cell.angle_beta   90.00
_cell.angle_gamma   90.00
#
_symmetry.space_group_name_H-M   'P 1'
#
loop_
_entity.id
_entity.type
_entity.pdbx_description
1 polymer ?
#
loop_
_entity_poly.entity_id
_entity_poly.type
_entity_poly.pdbx_seq_one_letter_code
_entity_poly.pdbx_strand_id
1 'polypeptide(L)'
;MMFDTTPEFNQSERTVNVLIATPQRSEHAYQYDLNSGQRFYSHTYCKQKDIWHKHEGSLHRPPFAIGYIPRVLDQLGEPQKIIVFSNRSNYASAVAYNYFKTKIVGAYVEQICPEGNCIGKSNWLSRLVFIGVDEEDTSLAPINTVADFAQVFKWESAKAHLENLDGLNSIGDELYPSIRIGNLIEYNEAFDFFKKRSIFLTDVELKKIQKGCYALYDSLWDDVGKERPEDKSAMTKEEMKSKVKLIEEMKKKKLPIGFAARLGVFTKKYYNEISTCEKFVYHGNINRDREKFWFLSYMGIYFRLHREGYFYDCRSKTWKRNTLNAQGELVYDLKAEIGECKDADIDRAMEYLPNFLSGIKGEKEFYKFLEYDNYTFGTHQKLYSWVRVKARRFDCGKDPNIEVRKETRVFPEEVSWKVRYNKDTYDDKIIY
;
A
#
# COMPACT_ATOMS: atom_id res chain seq x y z
N MET A 1 2.09 4.89 -14.95
CA MET A 1 1.15 5.99 -15.28
C MET A 1 1.13 7.07 -14.19
N MET A 2 0.92 6.72 -12.91
CA MET A 2 0.83 7.69 -11.79
C MET A 2 2.01 8.66 -11.67
N PHE A 3 3.23 8.20 -12.00
CA PHE A 3 4.45 9.02 -11.96
C PHE A 3 4.91 9.50 -13.34
N ASP A 4 4.33 8.98 -14.41
CA ASP A 4 4.76 9.32 -15.77
C ASP A 4 4.01 10.56 -16.29
N THR A 5 2.75 10.72 -15.91
CA THR A 5 1.91 11.85 -16.31
C THR A 5 2.19 13.10 -15.46
N THR A 6 2.27 14.26 -16.10
CA THR A 6 2.35 15.56 -15.45
C THR A 6 0.95 16.04 -15.01
N PRO A 7 0.79 16.61 -13.81
CA PRO A 7 -0.52 17.08 -13.35
C PRO A 7 -1.03 18.34 -14.08
N GLU A 8 -0.16 19.15 -14.68
CA GLU A 8 -0.50 20.36 -15.48
C GLU A 8 -1.60 21.24 -14.87
N PHE A 9 -1.37 21.75 -13.67
CA PHE A 9 -2.29 22.67 -13.02
C PHE A 9 -2.31 24.03 -13.72
N ASN A 10 -3.49 24.41 -14.23
CA ASN A 10 -3.77 25.79 -14.65
C ASN A 10 -4.70 26.44 -13.62
N GLN A 11 -4.14 27.30 -12.77
CA GLN A 11 -4.91 27.90 -11.67
C GLN A 11 -6.01 28.85 -12.15
N SER A 12 -5.80 29.58 -13.26
CA SER A 12 -6.78 30.51 -13.82
C SER A 12 -7.98 29.80 -14.43
N GLU A 13 -7.73 28.71 -15.16
CA GLU A 13 -8.78 27.87 -15.74
C GLU A 13 -9.33 26.86 -14.72
N ARG A 14 -8.64 26.68 -13.60
CA ARG A 14 -8.90 25.67 -12.55
C ARG A 14 -8.82 24.24 -13.10
N THR A 15 -8.01 24.01 -14.12
CA THR A 15 -7.91 22.71 -14.78
C THR A 15 -6.67 21.93 -14.31
N VAL A 16 -6.79 20.61 -14.34
CA VAL A 16 -5.73 19.66 -13.95
C VAL A 16 -5.87 18.37 -14.76
N ASN A 17 -4.75 17.70 -15.03
CA ASN A 17 -4.75 16.34 -15.54
C ASN A 17 -5.04 15.33 -14.42
N VAL A 18 -5.92 14.37 -14.70
CA VAL A 18 -6.31 13.32 -13.76
C VAL A 18 -6.18 11.94 -14.39
N LEU A 19 -5.85 10.97 -13.55
CA LEU A 19 -5.88 9.56 -13.90
C LEU A 19 -7.13 8.93 -13.28
N ILE A 20 -8.03 8.43 -14.11
CA ILE A 20 -9.25 7.78 -13.64
C ILE A 20 -8.95 6.33 -13.27
N ALA A 21 -9.07 6.01 -11.98
CA ALA A 21 -8.98 4.64 -11.53
C ALA A 21 -10.30 3.91 -11.78
N THR A 22 -11.38 4.41 -11.18
CA THR A 22 -12.72 3.81 -11.29
C THR A 22 -13.60 4.65 -12.21
N PRO A 23 -14.02 4.12 -13.37
CA PRO A 23 -14.93 4.81 -14.27
C PRO A 23 -16.30 5.06 -13.62
N GLN A 24 -16.98 6.09 -14.13
CA GLN A 24 -18.37 6.37 -13.79
C GLN A 24 -19.24 5.14 -14.09
N ARG A 25 -20.18 4.83 -13.19
CA ARG A 25 -21.10 3.66 -13.27
C ARG A 25 -20.40 2.30 -13.34
N SER A 26 -19.12 2.20 -12.98
CA SER A 26 -18.43 0.90 -12.91
C SER A 26 -19.09 -0.05 -11.90
N GLU A 27 -19.09 -1.35 -12.20
CA GLU A 27 -19.46 -2.40 -11.24
C GLU A 27 -18.32 -2.73 -10.26
N HIS A 28 -17.10 -2.35 -10.62
CA HIS A 28 -15.89 -2.67 -9.87
C HIS A 28 -15.13 -1.40 -9.50
N ALA A 29 -14.53 -1.42 -8.32
CA ALA A 29 -13.59 -0.42 -7.87
C ALA A 29 -12.17 -0.79 -8.28
N TYR A 30 -11.42 0.22 -8.70
CA TYR A 30 -10.01 0.13 -9.04
C TYR A 30 -9.23 1.21 -8.30
N GLN A 31 -7.95 0.95 -8.06
CA GLN A 31 -7.03 1.86 -7.40
C GLN A 31 -5.69 1.88 -8.14
N TYR A 32 -4.84 2.88 -7.86
CA TYR A 32 -3.45 2.86 -8.28
C TYR A 32 -2.57 2.38 -7.14
N ASP A 33 -1.71 1.41 -7.41
CA ASP A 33 -0.64 1.04 -6.49
C ASP A 33 0.46 2.09 -6.58
N LEU A 34 0.79 2.71 -5.44
CA LEU A 34 1.83 3.75 -5.37
C LEU A 34 3.22 3.23 -5.68
N ASN A 35 3.49 1.94 -5.49
CA ASN A 35 4.82 1.40 -5.72
C ASN A 35 5.08 1.16 -7.22
N SER A 36 4.14 0.49 -7.90
CA SER A 36 4.22 0.21 -9.34
C SER A 36 3.71 1.36 -10.23
N GLY A 37 2.89 2.26 -9.68
CA GLY A 37 2.20 3.30 -10.44
C GLY A 37 1.15 2.78 -11.42
N GLN A 38 0.74 1.51 -11.26
CA GLN A 38 -0.20 0.79 -12.12
C GLN A 38 -1.57 0.66 -11.46
N ARG A 39 -2.60 0.53 -12.29
CA ARG A 39 -3.98 0.38 -11.85
C ARG A 39 -4.30 -1.09 -11.56
N PHE A 40 -5.02 -1.36 -10.48
CA PHE A 40 -5.44 -2.71 -10.11
C PHE A 40 -6.87 -2.75 -9.56
N TYR A 41 -7.51 -3.91 -9.68
CA TYR A 41 -8.82 -4.22 -9.12
C TYR A 41 -8.76 -4.26 -7.59
N SER A 42 -9.69 -3.53 -6.96
CA SER A 42 -9.84 -3.50 -5.51
C SER A 42 -10.96 -4.42 -5.04
N HIS A 43 -12.18 -4.18 -5.50
CA HIS A 43 -13.37 -4.88 -5.05
C HIS A 43 -14.54 -4.69 -6.04
N THR A 44 -15.58 -5.50 -5.88
CA THR A 44 -16.82 -5.39 -6.63
C THR A 44 -17.87 -4.71 -5.78
N TYR A 45 -18.55 -3.73 -6.34
CA TYR A 45 -19.67 -3.10 -5.67
C TYR A 45 -20.87 -4.05 -5.62
N CYS A 46 -21.75 -3.85 -4.65
CA CYS A 46 -23.05 -4.50 -4.59
C CYS A 46 -24.12 -3.51 -4.12
N LYS A 47 -25.38 -3.85 -4.38
CA LYS A 47 -26.53 -3.03 -3.96
C LYS A 47 -26.65 -3.03 -2.45
N GLN A 48 -26.48 -1.87 -1.84
CA GLN A 48 -26.58 -1.65 -0.40
C GLN A 48 -27.43 -0.43 -0.09
N LYS A 49 -27.84 -0.30 1.18
CA LYS A 49 -28.48 0.90 1.71
C LYS A 49 -27.42 1.88 2.19
N ASP A 50 -27.82 3.12 2.39
CA ASP A 50 -26.99 4.10 3.08
C ASP A 50 -26.91 3.77 4.58
N ILE A 51 -25.69 3.50 5.08
CA ILE A 51 -25.44 3.23 6.50
C ILE A 51 -25.82 4.42 7.40
N TRP A 52 -25.87 5.63 6.85
CA TRP A 52 -26.26 6.84 7.58
C TRP A 52 -27.76 7.10 7.57
N HIS A 53 -28.54 6.32 6.82
CA HIS A 53 -29.99 6.47 6.66
C HIS A 53 -30.44 7.87 6.19
N LYS A 54 -29.59 8.56 5.43
CA LYS A 54 -29.89 9.89 4.85
C LYS A 54 -30.40 9.79 3.41
N HIS A 55 -30.11 8.67 2.75
CA HIS A 55 -30.57 8.40 1.39
C HIS A 55 -31.37 7.09 1.31
N GLU A 56 -32.58 7.16 0.75
CA GLU A 56 -33.49 6.00 0.65
C GLU A 56 -33.19 5.08 -0.56
N GLY A 57 -32.46 5.57 -1.55
CA GLY A 57 -32.12 4.80 -2.75
C GLY A 57 -31.05 3.72 -2.52
N SER A 58 -31.01 2.73 -3.40
CA SER A 58 -29.95 1.72 -3.38
C SER A 58 -28.65 2.30 -3.95
N LEU A 59 -27.57 2.15 -3.18
CA LEU A 59 -26.21 2.52 -3.55
C LEU A 59 -25.54 1.31 -4.19
N HIS A 60 -24.97 1.47 -5.38
CA HIS A 60 -24.24 0.37 -6.04
C HIS A 60 -23.14 0.90 -6.95
N ARG A 61 -23.52 1.55 -8.06
CA ARG A 61 -22.58 2.04 -9.05
C ARG A 61 -22.38 3.53 -8.88
N PRO A 62 -21.13 4.03 -8.75
CA PRO A 62 -20.90 5.45 -8.50
C PRO A 62 -21.44 6.30 -9.67
N PRO A 63 -22.20 7.37 -9.39
CA PRO A 63 -22.68 8.29 -10.43
C PRO A 63 -21.57 9.22 -10.95
N PHE A 64 -20.34 9.07 -10.46
CA PHE A 64 -19.14 9.82 -10.80
C PHE A 64 -17.97 8.87 -11.05
N ALA A 65 -16.89 9.38 -11.64
CA ALA A 65 -15.61 8.66 -11.70
C ALA A 65 -14.74 9.00 -10.48
N ILE A 66 -13.89 8.05 -10.08
CA ILE A 66 -12.90 8.23 -9.01
C ILE A 66 -11.53 8.24 -9.67
N GLY A 67 -10.80 9.34 -9.50
CA GLY A 67 -9.47 9.53 -10.04
C GLY A 67 -8.48 10.09 -9.05
N TYR A 68 -7.27 10.30 -9.54
CA TYR A 68 -6.15 10.82 -8.79
C TYR A 68 -5.37 11.84 -9.63
N ILE A 69 -4.85 12.85 -8.95
CA ILE A 69 -3.93 13.82 -9.57
C ILE A 69 -2.54 13.17 -9.60
N PRO A 70 -1.92 12.99 -10.78
CA PRO A 70 -0.66 12.29 -10.90
C PRO A 70 0.46 13.07 -10.19
N ARG A 71 1.44 12.35 -9.66
CA ARG A 71 2.61 12.91 -8.93
C ARG A 71 2.28 13.78 -7.71
N VAL A 72 1.07 13.69 -7.16
CA VAL A 72 0.69 14.44 -5.96
C VAL A 72 0.22 13.51 -4.86
N LEU A 73 0.77 13.70 -3.66
CA LEU A 73 0.36 13.00 -2.45
C LEU A 73 -0.41 13.93 -1.52
N ASP A 74 -1.46 13.41 -0.91
CA ASP A 74 -2.26 14.09 0.10
C ASP A 74 -1.57 14.08 1.49
N GLN A 75 -2.21 14.69 2.49
CA GLN A 75 -1.73 14.74 3.87
C GLN A 75 -1.68 13.38 4.61
N LEU A 76 -2.22 12.28 4.03
CA LEU A 76 -2.01 10.92 4.52
C LEU A 76 -0.86 10.22 3.76
N GLY A 77 -0.22 10.93 2.83
CA GLY A 77 0.82 10.39 1.96
C GLY A 77 0.28 9.41 0.91
N GLU A 78 -1.02 9.47 0.60
CA GLU A 78 -1.69 8.68 -0.43
C GLU A 78 -1.88 9.53 -1.70
N PRO A 79 -2.15 8.94 -2.88
CA PRO A 79 -2.45 9.72 -4.09
C PRO A 79 -3.56 10.75 -3.85
N GLN A 80 -3.35 12.01 -4.27
CA GLN A 80 -4.36 13.06 -4.15
C GLN A 80 -5.61 12.69 -4.94
N LYS A 81 -6.68 12.33 -4.22
CA LYS A 81 -7.95 11.88 -4.78
C LYS A 81 -8.75 13.05 -5.36
N ILE A 82 -9.46 12.77 -6.45
CA ILE A 82 -10.44 13.67 -7.08
C ILE A 82 -11.66 12.85 -7.54
N ILE A 83 -12.85 13.41 -7.35
CA ILE A 83 -14.11 12.88 -7.88
C ILE A 83 -14.49 13.67 -9.12
N VAL A 84 -14.71 12.99 -10.23
CA VAL A 84 -14.97 13.63 -11.53
C VAL A 84 -16.38 13.32 -12.01
N PHE A 85 -17.16 14.36 -12.28
CA PHE A 85 -18.53 14.27 -12.77
C PHE A 85 -18.59 14.55 -14.27
N SER A 86 -19.40 13.78 -14.98
CA SER A 86 -19.63 13.91 -16.43
C SER A 86 -21.04 13.43 -16.76
N ASN A 87 -21.67 14.04 -17.76
CA ASN A 87 -22.91 13.56 -18.37
C ASN A 87 -22.64 12.63 -19.56
N ARG A 88 -21.42 12.64 -20.11
CA ARG A 88 -21.07 11.97 -21.38
C ARG A 88 -19.98 10.91 -21.27
N SER A 89 -19.36 10.72 -20.10
CA SER A 89 -18.05 10.06 -20.06
C SER A 89 -18.04 8.62 -20.60
N ASN A 90 -17.13 8.40 -21.55
CA ASN A 90 -16.70 7.10 -22.06
C ASN A 90 -15.44 6.61 -21.35
N TYR A 91 -15.19 7.05 -20.09
CA TYR A 91 -13.96 6.73 -19.36
C TYR A 91 -13.58 5.26 -19.45
N ALA A 92 -14.57 4.36 -19.35
CA ALA A 92 -14.39 2.92 -19.39
C ALA A 92 -13.52 2.42 -20.56
N SER A 93 -13.58 3.04 -21.75
CA SER A 93 -12.77 2.63 -22.91
C SER A 93 -11.36 3.22 -22.94
N ALA A 94 -11.10 4.31 -22.21
CA ALA A 94 -9.87 5.11 -22.33
C ALA A 94 -8.98 5.11 -21.08
N VAL A 95 -9.52 4.75 -19.91
CA VAL A 95 -8.84 4.77 -18.60
C VAL A 95 -7.54 3.97 -18.51
N ALA A 96 -7.34 2.96 -19.37
CA ALA A 96 -6.14 2.12 -19.32
C ALA A 96 -4.88 2.83 -19.85
N TYR A 97 -5.05 3.88 -20.66
CA TYR A 97 -3.95 4.50 -21.40
C TYR A 97 -3.95 6.04 -21.36
N ASN A 98 -5.06 6.66 -20.97
CA ASN A 98 -5.21 8.11 -21.03
C ASN A 98 -5.26 8.76 -19.66
N TYR A 99 -4.81 10.00 -19.61
CA TYR A 99 -5.20 10.97 -18.60
C TYR A 99 -6.33 11.84 -19.16
N PHE A 100 -7.06 12.50 -18.28
CA PHE A 100 -8.20 13.33 -18.64
C PHE A 100 -8.00 14.73 -18.07
N LYS A 101 -8.47 15.75 -18.79
CA LYS A 101 -8.44 17.11 -18.29
C LYS A 101 -9.72 17.38 -17.49
N THR A 102 -9.58 17.90 -16.29
CA THR A 102 -10.70 18.10 -15.35
C THR A 102 -10.66 19.52 -14.82
N LYS A 103 -11.81 20.20 -14.85
CA LYS A 103 -12.00 21.49 -14.19
C LYS A 103 -12.40 21.26 -12.74
N ILE A 104 -11.57 21.70 -11.80
CA ILE A 104 -11.83 21.65 -10.36
C ILE A 104 -12.84 22.72 -10.00
N VAL A 105 -13.92 22.31 -9.34
CA VAL A 105 -15.01 23.20 -8.91
C VAL A 105 -14.90 23.51 -7.41
N GLY A 106 -14.45 22.55 -6.62
CA GLY A 106 -14.35 22.66 -5.17
C GLY A 106 -13.75 21.38 -4.58
N ALA A 107 -13.97 21.16 -3.29
CA ALA A 107 -13.52 19.96 -2.59
C ALA A 107 -14.46 19.60 -1.44
N TYR A 108 -14.12 18.51 -0.74
CA TYR A 108 -14.68 18.17 0.56
C TYR A 108 -13.61 17.52 1.43
N VAL A 109 -13.86 17.45 2.74
CA VAL A 109 -13.03 16.65 3.66
C VAL A 109 -13.59 15.24 3.75
N GLU A 110 -12.79 14.25 3.35
CA GLU A 110 -13.06 12.85 3.60
C GLU A 110 -12.43 12.45 4.93
N GLN A 111 -13.24 11.92 5.85
CA GLN A 111 -12.77 11.34 7.10
C GLN A 111 -12.84 9.82 7.00
N ILE A 112 -11.75 9.15 7.35
CA ILE A 112 -11.55 7.71 7.21
C ILE A 112 -11.36 7.10 8.59
N CYS A 113 -12.22 6.14 8.94
CA CYS A 113 -12.05 5.28 10.09
C CYS A 113 -11.24 4.05 9.67
N PRO A 114 -9.97 3.93 10.11
CA PRO A 114 -9.10 2.83 9.70
C PRO A 114 -9.60 1.49 10.23
N GLU A 115 -10.13 1.45 11.46
CA GLU A 115 -10.63 0.24 12.10
C GLU A 115 -11.73 0.50 13.13
N GLY A 116 -12.60 -0.49 13.32
CA GLY A 116 -13.65 -0.47 14.32
C GLY A 116 -14.73 0.59 14.04
N ASN A 117 -15.27 1.19 15.11
CA ASN A 117 -16.42 2.10 15.07
C ASN A 117 -16.06 3.58 15.29
N CYS A 118 -14.77 3.92 15.41
CA CYS A 118 -14.21 5.27 15.58
C CYS A 118 -15.10 6.25 16.39
N ILE A 119 -15.32 5.94 17.67
CA ILE A 119 -16.23 6.67 18.57
C ILE A 119 -15.79 8.14 18.80
N GLY A 120 -14.49 8.45 18.72
CA GLY A 120 -13.93 9.80 18.94
C GLY A 120 -13.41 10.47 17.67
N LYS A 121 -13.38 11.82 17.66
CA LYS A 121 -12.86 12.62 16.51
C LYS A 121 -11.40 12.30 16.16
N SER A 122 -10.56 12.02 17.16
CA SER A 122 -9.14 11.67 16.98
C SER A 122 -8.92 10.34 16.24
N ASN A 123 -9.96 9.50 16.13
CA ASN A 123 -9.84 8.19 15.50
C ASN A 123 -10.11 8.25 13.99
N TRP A 124 -10.44 9.44 13.46
CA TRP A 124 -10.70 9.67 12.05
C TRP A 124 -9.50 10.34 11.39
N LEU A 125 -8.91 9.68 10.40
CA LEU A 125 -7.90 10.27 9.53
C LEU A 125 -8.62 11.16 8.52
N SER A 126 -8.11 12.36 8.26
CA SER A 126 -8.79 13.33 7.38
C SER A 126 -7.97 13.61 6.13
N ARG A 127 -8.65 13.75 4.99
CA ARG A 127 -8.04 14.18 3.73
C ARG A 127 -8.90 15.14 2.92
N LEU A 128 -8.23 16.00 2.15
CA LEU A 128 -8.89 16.82 1.14
C LEU A 128 -9.14 15.97 -0.11
N VAL A 129 -10.36 15.99 -0.63
CA VAL A 129 -10.70 15.36 -1.92
C VAL A 129 -11.32 16.41 -2.82
N PHE A 130 -10.74 16.59 -4.01
CA PHE A 130 -11.28 17.53 -4.98
C PHE A 130 -12.56 16.98 -5.63
N ILE A 131 -13.41 17.90 -6.06
CA ILE A 131 -14.53 17.65 -6.96
C ILE A 131 -14.25 18.43 -8.24
N GLY A 132 -14.35 17.74 -9.36
CA GLY A 132 -14.24 18.34 -10.68
C GLY A 132 -15.32 17.87 -11.64
N VAL A 133 -15.42 18.58 -12.74
CA VAL A 133 -16.21 18.21 -13.91
C VAL A 133 -15.29 17.94 -15.08
N ASP A 134 -15.68 16.99 -15.92
CA ASP A 134 -15.00 16.71 -17.18
C ASP A 134 -14.94 17.96 -18.05
N GLU A 135 -13.75 18.37 -18.47
CA GLU A 135 -13.57 19.56 -19.31
C GLU A 135 -14.08 19.32 -20.75
N GLU A 136 -14.05 18.08 -21.23
CA GLU A 136 -14.55 17.73 -22.56
C GLU A 136 -16.08 17.67 -22.61
N ASP A 137 -16.75 17.58 -21.46
CA ASP A 137 -18.20 17.67 -21.38
C ASP A 137 -18.67 19.13 -21.42
N THR A 138 -18.85 19.64 -22.64
CA THR A 138 -19.30 21.02 -22.87
C THR A 138 -20.63 21.36 -22.20
N SER A 139 -21.46 20.37 -21.84
CA SER A 139 -22.71 20.61 -21.09
C SER A 139 -22.46 21.06 -19.64
N LEU A 140 -21.26 20.81 -19.11
CA LEU A 140 -20.84 21.16 -17.75
C LEU A 140 -19.99 22.43 -17.70
N ALA A 141 -19.72 23.05 -18.85
CA ALA A 141 -18.95 24.31 -18.93
C ALA A 141 -19.48 25.42 -17.99
N PRO A 142 -20.80 25.60 -17.79
CA PRO A 142 -21.34 26.63 -16.88
C PRO A 142 -21.01 26.42 -15.39
N ILE A 143 -20.61 25.21 -14.97
CA ILE A 143 -20.38 24.90 -13.54
C ILE A 143 -19.02 25.45 -13.12
N ASN A 144 -19.00 26.51 -12.30
CA ASN A 144 -17.74 27.16 -11.88
C ASN A 144 -17.57 27.26 -10.36
N THR A 145 -18.67 27.09 -9.62
CA THR A 145 -18.69 27.15 -8.15
C THR A 145 -19.31 25.90 -7.57
N VAL A 146 -19.09 25.68 -6.27
CA VAL A 146 -19.75 24.61 -5.51
C VAL A 146 -21.28 24.77 -5.56
N ALA A 147 -21.78 26.01 -5.57
CA ALA A 147 -23.20 26.29 -5.69
C ALA A 147 -23.77 25.82 -7.04
N ASP A 148 -23.11 26.14 -8.16
CA ASP A 148 -23.53 25.66 -9.49
C ASP A 148 -23.52 24.14 -9.54
N PHE A 149 -22.48 23.53 -8.98
CA PHE A 149 -22.33 22.08 -8.92
C PHE A 149 -23.49 21.42 -8.15
N ALA A 150 -23.83 21.95 -6.98
CA ALA A 150 -24.91 21.42 -6.14
C ALA A 150 -26.31 21.61 -6.75
N GLN A 151 -26.49 22.58 -7.65
CA GLN A 151 -27.73 22.76 -8.41
C GLN A 151 -27.88 21.71 -9.52
N VAL A 152 -26.79 21.37 -10.21
CA VAL A 152 -26.81 20.42 -11.33
C VAL A 152 -26.78 18.97 -10.84
N PHE A 153 -25.93 18.67 -9.86
CA PHE A 153 -25.75 17.33 -9.33
C PHE A 153 -26.41 17.20 -7.96
N LYS A 154 -27.15 16.10 -7.77
CA LYS A 154 -27.76 15.75 -6.48
C LYS A 154 -26.68 15.35 -5.47
N TRP A 155 -26.02 16.35 -4.86
CA TRP A 155 -24.86 16.14 -3.99
C TRP A 155 -25.13 15.13 -2.87
N GLU A 156 -26.28 15.20 -2.19
CA GLU A 156 -26.60 14.25 -1.12
C GLU A 156 -26.62 12.79 -1.58
N SER A 157 -27.03 12.52 -2.83
CA SER A 157 -26.96 11.17 -3.39
C SER A 157 -25.52 10.76 -3.72
N ALA A 158 -24.71 11.68 -4.25
CA ALA A 158 -23.28 11.42 -4.48
C ALA A 158 -22.52 11.21 -3.16
N LYS A 159 -22.84 12.00 -2.13
CA LYS A 159 -22.32 11.88 -0.78
C LYS A 159 -22.62 10.51 -0.18
N ALA A 160 -23.89 10.06 -0.25
CA ALA A 160 -24.26 8.72 0.20
C ALA A 160 -23.44 7.63 -0.51
N HIS A 161 -23.21 7.75 -1.83
CA HIS A 161 -22.31 6.85 -2.53
C HIS A 161 -20.88 6.91 -1.97
N LEU A 162 -20.30 8.10 -1.82
CA LEU A 162 -18.93 8.26 -1.30
C LEU A 162 -18.74 7.67 0.10
N GLU A 163 -19.75 7.75 0.97
CA GLU A 163 -19.71 7.23 2.34
C GLU A 163 -19.80 5.70 2.42
N ASN A 164 -20.30 5.02 1.38
CA ASN A 164 -20.62 3.60 1.41
C ASN A 164 -19.85 2.74 0.38
N LEU A 165 -19.38 3.33 -0.73
CA LEU A 165 -18.74 2.59 -1.83
C LEU A 165 -17.44 1.89 -1.43
N ASP A 166 -16.77 2.39 -0.41
CA ASP A 166 -15.47 1.89 0.02
C ASP A 166 -15.60 0.76 1.07
N GLY A 167 -16.82 0.30 1.34
CA GLY A 167 -17.19 -0.72 2.33
C GLY A 167 -17.26 -0.21 3.77
N LEU A 168 -17.79 -1.04 4.66
CA LEU A 168 -17.99 -0.79 6.09
C LEU A 168 -16.98 -1.56 6.94
N ASN A 169 -16.66 -1.02 8.12
CA ASN A 169 -15.90 -1.76 9.12
C ASN A 169 -16.80 -2.80 9.79
N SER A 170 -16.27 -3.97 10.11
CA SER A 170 -17.02 -5.05 10.78
C SER A 170 -16.44 -5.29 12.17
N ILE A 171 -17.27 -5.34 13.21
CA ILE A 171 -16.89 -5.80 14.55
C ILE A 171 -17.87 -6.91 14.93
N GLY A 172 -17.39 -8.16 14.94
CA GLY A 172 -18.30 -9.31 14.98
C GLY A 172 -19.26 -9.25 13.77
N ASP A 173 -20.55 -9.27 14.06
CA ASP A 173 -21.62 -9.22 13.05
C ASP A 173 -22.15 -7.81 12.78
N GLU A 174 -21.68 -6.81 13.53
CA GLU A 174 -22.11 -5.43 13.36
C GLU A 174 -21.25 -4.67 12.34
N LEU A 175 -21.92 -3.83 11.54
CA LEU A 175 -21.30 -2.99 10.51
C LEU A 175 -21.27 -1.53 10.96
N TYR A 176 -20.13 -0.89 10.74
CA TYR A 176 -19.87 0.49 11.13
C TYR A 176 -19.37 1.32 9.95
N PRO A 177 -19.74 2.60 9.87
CA PRO A 177 -19.25 3.48 8.81
C PRO A 177 -17.73 3.58 8.81
N SER A 178 -17.10 3.40 7.64
CA SER A 178 -15.65 3.55 7.48
C SER A 178 -15.25 4.91 6.90
N ILE A 179 -16.20 5.63 6.31
CA ILE A 179 -16.02 6.93 5.66
C ILE A 179 -17.10 7.90 6.13
N ARG A 180 -16.72 9.17 6.34
CA ARG A 180 -17.63 10.31 6.50
C ARG A 180 -17.22 11.42 5.56
N ILE A 181 -18.19 12.10 5.00
CA ILE A 181 -17.95 13.19 4.05
C ILE A 181 -18.41 14.50 4.68
N GLY A 182 -17.49 15.45 4.76
CA GLY A 182 -17.74 16.80 5.25
C GLY A 182 -18.61 17.63 4.30
N ASN A 183 -18.70 18.92 4.59
CA ASN A 183 -19.35 19.87 3.70
C ASN A 183 -18.45 20.16 2.49
N LEU A 184 -19.08 20.67 1.42
CA LEU A 184 -18.38 21.17 0.26
C LEU A 184 -17.59 22.43 0.63
N ILE A 185 -16.40 22.56 0.04
CA ILE A 185 -15.45 23.65 0.23
C ILE A 185 -15.22 24.31 -1.12
N GLU A 186 -15.25 25.64 -1.14
CA GLU A 186 -15.01 26.42 -2.36
C GLU A 186 -13.58 26.21 -2.90
N TYR A 187 -13.43 26.33 -4.21
CA TYR A 187 -12.16 26.08 -4.91
C TYR A 187 -10.97 26.82 -4.28
N ASN A 188 -11.08 28.12 -4.01
CA ASN A 188 -9.95 28.91 -3.54
C ASN A 188 -9.42 28.42 -2.18
N GLU A 189 -10.32 28.14 -1.23
CA GLU A 189 -9.96 27.62 0.09
C GLU A 189 -9.34 26.22 -0.01
N ALA A 190 -9.97 25.34 -0.80
CA ALA A 190 -9.48 23.99 -1.04
C ALA A 190 -8.09 24.00 -1.69
N PHE A 191 -7.89 24.85 -2.70
CA PHE A 191 -6.65 24.96 -3.46
C PHE A 191 -5.51 25.56 -2.61
N ASP A 192 -5.81 26.52 -1.74
CA ASP A 192 -4.84 27.08 -0.80
C ASP A 192 -4.40 26.05 0.24
N PHE A 193 -5.33 25.24 0.75
CA PHE A 193 -4.98 24.11 1.63
C PHE A 193 -4.11 23.10 0.88
N PHE A 194 -4.55 22.71 -0.32
CA PHE A 194 -3.87 21.74 -1.18
C PHE A 194 -2.42 22.12 -1.45
N LYS A 195 -2.15 23.38 -1.83
CA LYS A 195 -0.79 23.90 -2.04
C LYS A 195 0.10 23.79 -0.80
N LYS A 196 -0.47 23.99 0.39
CA LYS A 196 0.27 24.02 1.66
C LYS A 196 0.51 22.64 2.25
N ARG A 197 -0.36 21.66 1.97
CA ARG A 197 -0.42 20.38 2.68
C ARG A 197 -0.15 19.16 1.81
N SER A 198 -0.09 19.33 0.49
CA SER A 198 0.20 18.23 -0.43
C SER A 198 1.67 18.20 -0.79
N ILE A 199 2.16 17.02 -1.15
CA ILE A 199 3.51 16.82 -1.65
C ILE A 199 3.43 16.70 -3.17
N PHE A 200 4.09 17.61 -3.88
CA PHE A 200 4.21 17.57 -5.33
C PHE A 200 5.54 16.95 -5.70
N LEU A 201 5.52 15.88 -6.48
CA LEU A 201 6.72 15.18 -6.91
C LEU A 201 7.12 15.67 -8.31
N THR A 202 8.11 16.54 -8.37
CA THR A 202 8.73 16.98 -9.63
C THR A 202 9.53 15.86 -10.28
N ASP A 203 9.85 15.97 -11.58
CA ASP A 203 10.72 15.00 -12.25
C ASP A 203 12.09 14.85 -11.58
N VAL A 204 12.62 15.95 -11.02
CA VAL A 204 13.89 15.96 -10.30
C VAL A 204 13.77 15.17 -9.00
N GLU A 205 12.70 15.38 -8.24
CA GLU A 205 12.45 14.65 -6.98
C GLU A 205 12.19 13.18 -7.24
N LEU A 206 11.37 12.84 -8.23
CA LEU A 206 11.09 11.45 -8.62
C LEU A 206 12.39 10.72 -8.97
N LYS A 207 13.24 11.30 -9.83
CA LYS A 207 14.54 10.71 -10.18
C LYS A 207 15.47 10.57 -8.97
N LYS A 208 15.47 11.55 -8.05
CA LYS A 208 16.26 11.50 -6.82
C LYS A 208 15.80 10.38 -5.90
N ILE A 209 14.49 10.26 -5.68
CA ILE A 209 13.87 9.21 -4.86
C ILE A 209 14.17 7.84 -5.47
N GLN A 210 13.94 7.68 -6.77
CA GLN A 210 14.23 6.43 -7.48
C GLN A 210 15.71 6.03 -7.34
N LYS A 211 16.64 6.94 -7.64
CA LYS A 211 18.08 6.66 -7.52
C LYS A 211 18.49 6.30 -6.09
N GLY A 212 17.99 7.05 -5.11
CA GLY A 212 18.26 6.78 -3.69
C GLY A 212 17.73 5.41 -3.25
N CYS A 213 16.49 5.08 -3.65
CA CYS A 213 15.88 3.81 -3.32
C CYS A 213 16.56 2.63 -4.01
N TYR A 214 16.93 2.73 -5.29
CA TYR A 214 17.68 1.67 -5.96
C TYR A 214 19.05 1.46 -5.31
N ALA A 215 19.77 2.52 -4.95
CA ALA A 215 21.02 2.38 -4.20
C ALA A 215 20.81 1.69 -2.85
N LEU A 216 19.70 1.99 -2.17
CA LEU A 216 19.37 1.36 -0.90
C LEU A 216 18.96 -0.11 -1.03
N TYR A 217 18.21 -0.47 -2.09
CA TYR A 217 17.89 -1.85 -2.44
C TYR A 217 19.13 -2.64 -2.84
N ASP A 218 20.05 -2.01 -3.58
CA ASP A 218 21.37 -2.58 -3.90
C ASP A 218 22.16 -2.84 -2.61
N SER A 219 22.24 -1.88 -1.68
CA SER A 219 22.88 -2.09 -0.38
C SER A 219 22.19 -3.19 0.44
N LEU A 220 20.86 -3.23 0.50
CA LEU A 220 20.14 -4.28 1.23
C LEU A 220 20.48 -5.66 0.65
N TRP A 221 20.54 -5.77 -0.68
CA TRP A 221 20.96 -7.00 -1.33
C TRP A 221 22.44 -7.33 -1.06
N ASP A 222 23.36 -6.44 -1.37
CA ASP A 222 24.81 -6.74 -1.29
C ASP A 222 25.30 -6.90 0.15
N ASP A 223 24.77 -6.11 1.09
CA ASP A 223 25.18 -6.16 2.49
C ASP A 223 24.47 -7.29 3.25
N VAL A 224 23.23 -7.62 2.91
CA VAL A 224 22.42 -8.57 3.68
C VAL A 224 22.01 -9.79 2.88
N GLY A 225 21.39 -9.60 1.71
CA GLY A 225 20.80 -10.67 0.91
C GLY A 225 21.77 -11.53 0.09
N LYS A 226 22.98 -11.06 -0.20
CA LYS A 226 23.96 -11.82 -0.95
C LYS A 226 24.64 -12.83 -0.04
N GLU A 227 24.68 -14.09 -0.48
CA GLU A 227 25.41 -15.14 0.21
C GLU A 227 26.91 -14.81 0.21
N ARG A 228 27.52 -14.91 1.39
CA ARG A 228 28.94 -14.67 1.62
C ARG A 228 29.66 -15.98 1.94
N PRO A 229 31.00 -16.03 1.81
CA PRO A 229 31.75 -17.26 2.10
C PRO A 229 31.51 -17.83 3.50
N GLU A 230 31.30 -16.97 4.51
CA GLU A 230 30.99 -17.38 5.88
C GLU A 230 29.58 -17.96 6.05
N ASP A 231 28.66 -17.67 5.12
CA ASP A 231 27.30 -18.23 5.16
C ASP A 231 27.30 -19.67 4.63
N LYS A 232 28.24 -20.03 3.73
CA LYS A 232 28.27 -21.35 3.08
C LYS A 232 28.49 -22.47 4.09
N SER A 233 27.75 -23.56 3.92
CA SER A 233 27.96 -24.79 4.70
C SER A 233 29.36 -25.34 4.43
N ALA A 234 30.11 -25.65 5.48
CA ALA A 234 31.36 -26.40 5.34
C ALA A 234 31.06 -27.91 5.27
N MET A 235 31.54 -28.59 4.24
CA MET A 235 31.35 -30.04 4.06
C MET A 235 32.60 -30.84 4.40
N THR A 236 33.77 -30.19 4.41
CA THR A 236 35.07 -30.79 4.70
C THR A 236 35.74 -30.12 5.91
N LYS A 237 36.71 -30.81 6.50
CA LYS A 237 37.51 -30.29 7.61
C LYS A 237 38.30 -29.04 7.21
N GLU A 238 38.80 -29.01 5.97
CA GLU A 238 39.56 -27.91 5.39
C GLU A 238 38.68 -26.66 5.19
N GLU A 239 37.46 -26.85 4.67
CA GLU A 239 36.46 -25.77 4.57
C GLU A 239 36.07 -25.25 5.95
N MET A 240 35.87 -26.14 6.92
CA MET A 240 35.52 -25.75 8.29
C MET A 240 36.64 -24.94 8.93
N LYS A 241 37.90 -25.37 8.82
CA LYS A 241 39.06 -24.61 9.29
C LYS A 241 39.16 -23.23 8.63
N SER A 242 38.89 -23.16 7.33
CA SER A 242 38.95 -21.90 6.56
C SER A 242 37.83 -20.95 6.98
N LYS A 243 36.61 -21.47 7.19
CA LYS A 243 35.46 -20.74 7.71
C LYS A 243 35.69 -20.22 9.12
N VAL A 244 36.25 -21.03 10.02
CA VAL A 244 36.60 -20.61 11.39
C VAL A 244 37.60 -19.46 11.37
N LYS A 245 38.68 -19.55 10.58
CA LYS A 245 39.66 -18.46 10.42
C LYS A 245 39.01 -17.18 9.90
N LEU A 246 38.16 -17.28 8.88
CA LEU A 246 37.42 -16.14 8.34
C LEU A 246 36.54 -15.48 9.41
N ILE A 247 35.78 -16.28 10.17
CA ILE A 247 34.93 -15.80 11.26
C ILE A 247 35.77 -15.11 12.35
N GLU A 248 36.92 -15.66 12.72
CA GLU A 248 37.83 -15.02 13.69
C GLU A 248 38.35 -13.66 13.21
N GLU A 249 38.73 -13.55 11.94
CA GLU A 249 39.14 -12.27 11.34
C GLU A 249 38.00 -11.26 11.31
N MET A 250 36.80 -11.68 10.97
CA MET A 250 35.60 -10.83 11.01
C MET A 250 35.31 -10.34 12.43
N LYS A 251 35.42 -11.22 13.44
CA LYS A 251 35.27 -10.86 14.87
C LYS A 251 36.31 -9.82 15.28
N LYS A 252 37.59 -10.00 14.90
CA LYS A 252 38.67 -9.04 15.17
C LYS A 252 38.37 -7.66 14.55
N LYS A 253 37.78 -7.63 13.36
CA LYS A 253 37.36 -6.41 12.66
C LYS A 253 35.97 -5.87 13.10
N LYS A 254 35.31 -6.53 14.06
CA LYS A 254 33.95 -6.20 14.53
C LYS A 254 32.91 -6.15 13.40
N LEU A 255 33.05 -7.02 12.40
CA LEU A 255 32.10 -7.12 11.29
C LEU A 255 30.89 -7.96 11.72
N PRO A 256 29.67 -7.65 11.23
CA PRO A 256 28.49 -8.48 11.47
C PRO A 256 28.66 -9.84 10.78
N ILE A 257 28.43 -10.92 11.53
CA ILE A 257 28.57 -12.31 11.07
C ILE A 257 27.19 -12.95 11.05
N GLY A 258 26.84 -13.58 9.94
CA GLY A 258 25.53 -14.19 9.72
C GLY A 258 24.49 -13.21 9.19
N PHE A 259 23.35 -13.77 8.79
CA PHE A 259 22.27 -13.02 8.15
C PHE A 259 21.57 -12.04 9.12
N ALA A 260 21.20 -12.49 10.32
CA ALA A 260 20.47 -11.68 11.29
C ALA A 260 21.30 -10.49 11.78
N ALA A 261 22.61 -10.68 12.02
CA ALA A 261 23.48 -9.59 12.44
C ALA A 261 23.60 -8.51 11.35
N ARG A 262 23.76 -8.92 10.08
CA ARG A 262 23.83 -8.00 8.94
C ARG A 262 22.50 -7.26 8.76
N LEU A 263 21.38 -7.98 8.84
CA LEU A 263 20.06 -7.38 8.75
C LEU A 263 19.80 -6.41 9.90
N GLY A 264 20.24 -6.74 11.12
CA GLY A 264 20.12 -5.87 12.28
C GLY A 264 20.90 -4.57 12.14
N VAL A 265 22.14 -4.63 11.63
CA VAL A 265 22.95 -3.44 11.33
C VAL A 265 22.27 -2.58 10.25
N PHE A 266 21.79 -3.20 9.17
CA PHE A 266 21.08 -2.49 8.10
C PHE A 266 19.81 -1.82 8.63
N THR A 267 18.96 -2.55 9.34
CA THR A 267 17.67 -2.09 9.85
C THR A 267 17.84 -0.92 10.83
N LYS A 268 18.82 -0.99 11.74
CA LYS A 268 19.11 0.11 12.66
C LYS A 268 19.42 1.41 11.93
N LYS A 269 20.15 1.31 10.81
CA LYS A 269 20.62 2.45 10.01
C LYS A 269 19.58 2.97 9.02
N TYR A 270 18.81 2.10 8.37
CA TYR A 270 18.05 2.42 7.16
C TYR A 270 16.56 2.06 7.20
N TYR A 271 16.01 1.63 8.34
CA TYR A 271 14.61 1.19 8.42
C TYR A 271 13.60 2.21 7.89
N ASN A 272 13.77 3.50 8.19
CA ASN A 272 12.82 4.54 7.78
C ASN A 272 12.88 4.78 6.27
N GLU A 273 14.10 4.82 5.74
CA GLU A 273 14.40 5.04 4.33
C GLU A 273 13.89 3.87 3.49
N ILE A 274 14.18 2.62 3.88
CA ILE A 274 13.71 1.44 3.15
C ILE A 274 12.18 1.33 3.21
N SER A 275 11.57 1.62 4.36
CA SER A 275 10.11 1.63 4.50
C SER A 275 9.42 2.68 3.63
N THR A 276 10.10 3.81 3.40
CA THR A 276 9.64 4.85 2.48
C THR A 276 9.80 4.39 1.03
N CYS A 277 10.94 3.82 0.67
CA CYS A 277 11.19 3.28 -0.66
C CYS A 277 10.15 2.22 -1.05
N GLU A 278 9.84 1.29 -0.15
CA GLU A 278 8.84 0.22 -0.39
C GLU A 278 7.42 0.77 -0.62
N LYS A 279 7.15 2.04 -0.28
CA LYS A 279 5.87 2.69 -0.59
C LYS A 279 5.83 3.26 -2.01
N PHE A 280 6.95 3.77 -2.53
CA PHE A 280 6.97 4.62 -3.73
C PHE A 280 7.80 4.10 -4.89
N VAL A 281 8.72 3.18 -4.65
CA VAL A 281 9.69 2.74 -5.65
C VAL A 281 9.75 1.23 -5.70
N TYR A 282 9.44 0.72 -6.87
CA TYR A 282 9.57 -0.67 -7.24
C TYR A 282 11.02 -1.17 -7.12
N HIS A 283 11.23 -2.29 -6.41
CA HIS A 283 12.56 -2.72 -5.97
C HIS A 283 13.38 -3.48 -7.01
N GLY A 284 12.80 -3.91 -8.14
CA GLY A 284 13.60 -4.45 -9.23
C GLY A 284 12.86 -5.32 -10.24
N ASN A 285 13.50 -5.59 -11.37
CA ASN A 285 12.94 -6.43 -12.43
C ASN A 285 13.23 -7.91 -12.18
N ILE A 286 12.17 -8.71 -11.98
CA ILE A 286 12.25 -10.17 -11.81
C ILE A 286 13.04 -10.88 -12.92
N ASN A 287 13.02 -10.36 -14.15
CA ASN A 287 13.71 -10.95 -15.30
C ASN A 287 15.21 -10.65 -15.33
N ARG A 288 15.69 -9.70 -14.51
CA ARG A 288 17.10 -9.33 -14.45
C ARG A 288 17.85 -10.14 -13.38
N ASP A 289 17.26 -10.24 -12.19
CA ASP A 289 17.82 -10.99 -11.07
C ASP A 289 16.65 -11.50 -10.20
N ARG A 290 16.25 -12.74 -10.45
CA ARG A 290 15.09 -13.36 -9.80
C ARG A 290 15.34 -13.56 -8.29
N GLU A 291 16.57 -13.89 -7.90
CA GLU A 291 16.89 -14.15 -6.50
C GLU A 291 16.82 -12.86 -5.67
N LYS A 292 17.45 -11.79 -6.17
CA LYS A 292 17.39 -10.47 -5.56
C LYS A 292 15.96 -9.95 -5.49
N PHE A 293 15.20 -10.11 -6.57
CA PHE A 293 13.81 -9.66 -6.63
C PHE A 293 12.95 -10.29 -5.53
N TRP A 294 12.97 -11.61 -5.40
CA TRP A 294 12.18 -12.28 -4.37
C TRP A 294 12.67 -11.98 -2.97
N PHE A 295 13.99 -11.89 -2.75
CA PHE A 295 14.53 -11.44 -1.46
C PHE A 295 13.99 -10.07 -1.06
N LEU A 296 14.04 -9.09 -1.97
CA LEU A 296 13.53 -7.74 -1.70
C LEU A 296 12.01 -7.73 -1.50
N SER A 297 11.26 -8.57 -2.22
CA SER A 297 9.82 -8.74 -2.00
C SER A 297 9.50 -9.23 -0.58
N TYR A 298 10.22 -10.24 -0.07
CA TYR A 298 10.06 -10.70 1.32
C TYR A 298 10.46 -9.62 2.34
N MET A 299 11.59 -8.95 2.12
CA MET A 299 12.04 -7.87 3.00
C MET A 299 11.07 -6.69 3.01
N GLY A 300 10.48 -6.36 1.86
CA GLY A 300 9.53 -5.27 1.72
C GLY A 300 8.28 -5.48 2.57
N ILE A 301 7.70 -6.69 2.55
CA ILE A 301 6.56 -6.99 3.42
C ILE A 301 6.95 -7.14 4.89
N TYR A 302 8.15 -7.65 5.18
CA TYR A 302 8.68 -7.70 6.55
C TYR A 302 8.71 -6.31 7.19
N PHE A 303 9.36 -5.33 6.53
CA PHE A 303 9.41 -3.95 7.05
C PHE A 303 8.03 -3.30 7.10
N ARG A 304 7.18 -3.58 6.12
CA ARG A 304 5.80 -3.05 6.09
C ARG A 304 4.99 -3.55 7.27
N LEU A 305 5.02 -4.85 7.58
CA LEU A 305 4.32 -5.41 8.74
C LEU A 305 4.78 -4.75 10.05
N HIS A 306 6.09 -4.50 10.20
CA HIS A 306 6.60 -3.77 11.35
C HIS A 306 6.06 -2.35 11.47
N ARG A 307 5.96 -1.62 10.35
CA ARG A 307 5.37 -0.28 10.32
C ARG A 307 3.89 -0.28 10.67
N GLU A 308 3.15 -1.31 10.26
CA GLU A 308 1.72 -1.45 10.57
C GLU A 308 1.45 -2.03 11.98
N GLY A 309 2.48 -2.13 12.83
CA GLY A 309 2.33 -2.57 14.21
C GLY A 309 2.23 -4.08 14.36
N TYR A 310 2.92 -4.84 13.52
CA TYR A 310 3.19 -6.26 13.75
C TYR A 310 4.67 -6.46 14.08
N PHE A 311 5.01 -7.58 14.69
CA PHE A 311 6.41 -7.96 14.88
C PHE A 311 6.56 -9.46 14.95
N TYR A 312 7.76 -9.95 14.65
CA TYR A 312 8.11 -11.34 14.87
C TYR A 312 8.85 -11.47 16.21
N ASP A 313 8.27 -12.22 17.13
CA ASP A 313 8.87 -12.51 18.43
C ASP A 313 9.82 -13.71 18.28
N CYS A 314 11.13 -13.46 18.32
CA CYS A 314 12.15 -14.48 18.13
C CYS A 314 12.22 -15.51 19.27
N ARG A 315 11.66 -15.22 20.46
CA ARG A 315 11.60 -16.16 21.58
C ARG A 315 10.48 -17.16 21.41
N SER A 316 9.28 -16.68 21.09
CA SER A 316 8.11 -17.55 20.85
C SER A 316 8.02 -18.06 19.41
N LYS A 317 8.82 -17.51 18.49
CA LYS A 317 8.91 -17.87 17.08
C LYS A 317 7.59 -17.70 16.33
N THR A 318 6.91 -16.59 16.58
CA THR A 318 5.59 -16.27 16.01
C THR A 318 5.47 -14.80 15.65
N TRP A 319 4.69 -14.52 14.61
CA TRP A 319 4.24 -13.17 14.27
C TRP A 319 3.11 -12.75 15.22
N LYS A 320 3.18 -11.52 15.74
CA LYS A 320 2.24 -10.97 16.72
C LYS A 320 1.89 -9.52 16.39
N ARG A 321 0.75 -9.07 16.89
CA ARG A 321 0.40 -7.65 16.89
C ARG A 321 1.16 -6.94 18.01
N ASN A 322 1.74 -5.80 17.67
CA ASN A 322 2.44 -4.91 18.58
C ASN A 322 1.44 -3.89 19.14
N THR A 323 1.21 -3.94 20.45
CA THR A 323 0.28 -3.04 21.12
C THR A 323 0.92 -1.69 21.39
N LEU A 324 0.10 -0.64 21.47
CA LEU A 324 0.56 0.67 21.94
C LEU A 324 0.63 0.69 23.47
N ASN A 325 1.64 1.34 24.02
CA ASN A 325 1.77 1.64 25.44
C ASN A 325 0.87 2.83 25.83
N ALA A 326 0.91 3.23 27.11
CA ALA A 326 0.10 4.35 27.63
C ALA A 326 0.44 5.70 26.97
N GLN A 327 1.63 5.82 26.38
CA GLN A 327 2.13 7.00 25.66
C GLN A 327 1.75 6.98 24.17
N GLY A 328 1.10 5.92 23.69
CA GLY A 328 0.74 5.76 22.28
C GLY A 328 1.90 5.29 21.40
N GLU A 329 2.98 4.78 21.98
CA GLU A 329 4.14 4.23 21.26
C GLU A 329 4.03 2.70 21.21
N LEU A 330 4.59 2.09 20.17
CA LEU A 330 4.65 0.63 20.08
C LEU A 330 5.52 0.05 21.21
N VAL A 331 5.02 -1.00 21.88
CA VAL A 331 5.74 -1.65 22.99
C VAL A 331 7.06 -2.26 22.53
N TYR A 332 7.09 -2.83 21.33
CA TYR A 332 8.29 -3.44 20.76
C TYR A 332 8.89 -2.56 19.66
N ASP A 333 10.19 -2.25 19.78
CA ASP A 333 10.95 -1.56 18.74
C ASP A 333 11.68 -2.57 17.86
N LEU A 334 11.37 -2.58 16.55
CA LEU A 334 12.03 -3.44 15.56
C LEU A 334 13.56 -3.37 15.64
N LYS A 335 14.13 -2.17 15.86
CA LYS A 335 15.58 -1.99 15.91
C LYS A 335 16.22 -2.72 17.09
N ALA A 336 15.48 -2.87 18.18
CA ALA A 336 15.89 -3.64 19.35
C ALA A 336 15.63 -5.14 19.13
N GLU A 337 14.42 -5.52 18.73
CA GLU A 337 13.99 -6.91 18.56
C GLU A 337 14.89 -7.70 17.62
N ILE A 338 15.27 -7.11 16.48
CA ILE A 338 16.12 -7.79 15.50
C ILE A 338 17.52 -8.13 16.03
N GLY A 339 17.97 -7.43 17.08
CA GLY A 339 19.24 -7.70 17.74
C GLY A 339 19.23 -8.95 18.61
N GLU A 340 18.05 -9.43 19.03
CA GLU A 340 17.90 -10.66 19.83
C GLU A 340 17.76 -11.93 18.99
N CYS A 341 17.50 -11.77 17.69
CA CYS A 341 17.21 -12.88 16.78
C CYS A 341 18.47 -13.55 16.25
N LYS A 342 18.43 -14.88 16.10
CA LYS A 342 19.44 -15.64 15.34
C LYS A 342 19.02 -15.75 13.88
N ASP A 343 19.96 -16.13 13.01
CA ASP A 343 19.70 -16.37 11.58
C ASP A 343 18.49 -17.30 11.36
N ALA A 344 18.44 -18.42 12.11
CA ALA A 344 17.34 -19.38 12.05
C ALA A 344 15.97 -18.80 12.47
N ASP A 345 15.97 -17.79 13.34
CA ASP A 345 14.73 -17.14 13.79
C ASP A 345 14.21 -16.19 12.71
N ILE A 346 15.10 -15.44 12.04
CA ILE A 346 14.73 -14.57 10.92
C ILE A 346 14.30 -15.38 9.70
N ASP A 347 15.01 -16.46 9.35
CA ASP A 347 14.58 -17.34 8.26
C ASP A 347 13.18 -17.90 8.51
N ARG A 348 12.94 -18.36 9.74
CA ARG A 348 11.61 -18.81 10.15
C ARG A 348 10.58 -17.69 10.03
N ALA A 349 10.92 -16.46 10.46
CA ALA A 349 10.02 -15.33 10.28
C ALA A 349 9.61 -15.18 8.81
N MET A 350 10.57 -15.27 7.88
CA MET A 350 10.36 -15.13 6.44
C MET A 350 9.59 -16.29 5.81
N GLU A 351 9.89 -17.53 6.18
CA GLU A 351 9.17 -18.72 5.72
C GLU A 351 7.69 -18.69 6.12
N TYR A 352 7.39 -18.24 7.34
CA TYR A 352 6.04 -18.19 7.87
C TYR A 352 5.24 -16.94 7.46
N LEU A 353 5.88 -15.93 6.83
CA LEU A 353 5.21 -14.69 6.41
C LEU A 353 3.94 -14.92 5.57
N PRO A 354 3.96 -15.74 4.49
CA PRO A 354 2.75 -15.98 3.70
C PRO A 354 1.62 -16.62 4.52
N ASN A 355 1.95 -17.56 5.41
CA ASN A 355 0.95 -18.20 6.27
C ASN A 355 0.35 -17.21 7.27
N PHE A 356 1.18 -16.35 7.86
CA PHE A 356 0.73 -15.30 8.75
C PHE A 356 -0.22 -14.32 8.04
N LEU A 357 0.17 -13.81 6.86
CA LEU A 357 -0.66 -12.92 6.05
C LEU A 357 -1.99 -13.58 5.64
N SER A 358 -1.98 -14.88 5.35
CA SER A 358 -3.20 -15.62 5.07
C SER A 358 -4.13 -15.72 6.28
N GLY A 359 -3.55 -15.91 7.48
CA GLY A 359 -4.30 -15.96 8.74
C GLY A 359 -5.03 -14.66 9.08
N ILE A 360 -4.45 -13.50 8.76
CA ILE A 360 -5.03 -12.19 9.10
C ILE A 360 -6.03 -11.64 8.07
N LYS A 361 -6.31 -12.37 6.97
CA LYS A 361 -7.28 -11.95 5.93
C LYS A 361 -8.67 -11.60 6.48
N GLY A 362 -9.07 -12.26 7.56
CA GLY A 362 -10.40 -12.14 8.17
C GLY A 362 -10.50 -11.10 9.28
N GLU A 363 -9.39 -10.62 9.81
CA GLU A 363 -9.41 -9.68 10.95
C GLU A 363 -9.63 -8.25 10.48
N LYS A 364 -8.76 -7.79 9.57
CA LYS A 364 -8.61 -6.39 9.15
C LYS A 364 -7.98 -6.33 7.76
N GLU A 365 -7.41 -5.19 7.42
CA GLU A 365 -6.63 -5.03 6.20
C GLU A 365 -5.40 -5.94 6.21
N PHE A 366 -5.10 -6.53 5.05
CA PHE A 366 -3.95 -7.40 4.85
C PHE A 366 -3.23 -7.01 3.55
N TYR A 367 -2.06 -7.60 3.32
CA TYR A 367 -1.33 -7.40 2.08
C TYR A 367 -1.33 -8.68 1.24
N LYS A 368 -1.46 -8.50 -0.06
CA LYS A 368 -1.22 -9.57 -1.03
C LYS A 368 -0.22 -9.10 -2.07
N PHE A 369 0.59 -10.02 -2.55
CA PHE A 369 1.49 -9.78 -3.64
C PHE A 369 0.78 -10.04 -4.97
N LEU A 370 0.85 -9.08 -5.89
CA LEU A 370 0.31 -9.21 -7.23
C LEU A 370 1.45 -9.17 -8.24
N GLU A 371 1.68 -10.27 -8.95
CA GLU A 371 2.54 -10.25 -10.14
C GLU A 371 1.81 -9.57 -11.31
N TYR A 372 0.58 -10.01 -11.54
CA TYR A 372 -0.35 -9.46 -12.51
C TYR A 372 -1.72 -9.30 -11.84
N ASP A 373 -2.47 -8.28 -12.26
CA ASP A 373 -3.88 -8.15 -11.91
C ASP A 373 -4.75 -8.93 -12.90
N ASN A 374 -4.60 -10.25 -12.92
CA ASN A 374 -5.19 -11.15 -13.93
C ASN A 374 -6.48 -11.85 -13.47
N TYR A 375 -7.10 -11.38 -12.39
CA TYR A 375 -8.43 -11.85 -11.98
C TYR A 375 -9.47 -11.53 -13.06
N THR A 376 -10.64 -12.17 -13.00
CA THR A 376 -11.74 -11.98 -13.97
C THR A 376 -12.10 -10.51 -14.22
N PHE A 377 -11.96 -9.66 -13.20
CA PHE A 377 -12.23 -8.21 -13.27
C PHE A 377 -10.96 -7.36 -13.11
N GLY A 378 -9.79 -8.00 -13.24
CA GLY A 378 -8.50 -7.36 -13.14
C GLY A 378 -8.18 -6.51 -14.36
N THR A 379 -7.22 -5.60 -14.21
CA THR A 379 -6.74 -4.72 -15.29
C THR A 379 -5.77 -5.42 -16.24
N HIS A 380 -5.35 -6.65 -15.93
CA HIS A 380 -4.29 -7.42 -16.58
C HIS A 380 -2.92 -6.73 -16.59
N GLN A 381 -2.74 -5.69 -15.78
CA GLN A 381 -1.46 -5.00 -15.67
C GLN A 381 -0.48 -5.78 -14.82
N LYS A 382 0.80 -5.63 -15.17
CA LYS A 382 1.94 -6.17 -14.43
C LYS A 382 2.25 -5.24 -13.25
N LEU A 383 2.22 -5.76 -12.02
CA LEU A 383 2.43 -4.98 -10.78
C LEU A 383 3.73 -5.36 -10.07
N TYR A 384 3.92 -6.65 -9.80
CA TYR A 384 4.98 -7.20 -8.96
C TYR A 384 5.12 -6.50 -7.58
N SER A 385 3.98 -6.19 -6.96
CA SER A 385 3.92 -5.30 -5.80
C SER A 385 3.02 -5.85 -4.70
N TRP A 386 3.32 -5.47 -3.45
CA TRP A 386 2.46 -5.71 -2.29
C TRP A 386 1.35 -4.66 -2.24
N VAL A 387 0.13 -5.07 -2.57
CA VAL A 387 -1.05 -4.21 -2.50
C VAL A 387 -1.80 -4.41 -1.19
N ARG A 388 -2.31 -3.30 -0.65
CA ARG A 388 -3.17 -3.30 0.55
C ARG A 388 -4.58 -3.74 0.15
N VAL A 389 -5.11 -4.75 0.83
CA VAL A 389 -6.49 -5.21 0.67
C VAL A 389 -7.25 -4.84 1.93
N LYS A 390 -8.26 -3.98 1.78
CA LYS A 390 -9.13 -3.59 2.89
C LYS A 390 -10.08 -4.73 3.20
N ALA A 391 -10.15 -5.21 4.45
CA ALA A 391 -11.15 -6.23 4.82
C ALA A 391 -12.51 -5.63 5.20
N ARG A 392 -12.97 -4.65 4.43
CA ARG A 392 -14.28 -4.05 4.65
C ARG A 392 -15.39 -4.97 4.14
N ARG A 393 -16.60 -4.79 4.66
CA ARG A 393 -17.80 -5.54 4.26
C ARG A 393 -18.81 -4.62 3.62
N PHE A 394 -19.59 -5.15 2.69
CA PHE A 394 -20.73 -4.45 2.12
C PHE A 394 -22.04 -4.96 2.70
N ASP A 395 -22.98 -4.05 2.96
CA ASP A 395 -24.31 -4.38 3.48
C ASP A 395 -25.28 -4.75 2.35
N CYS A 396 -25.01 -5.87 1.67
CA CYS A 396 -25.80 -6.33 0.53
C CYS A 396 -26.30 -7.78 0.67
N GLY A 397 -26.40 -8.28 1.91
CA GLY A 397 -26.82 -9.64 2.25
C GLY A 397 -25.79 -10.71 1.89
N LYS A 398 -25.39 -10.78 0.62
CA LYS A 398 -24.29 -11.63 0.13
C LYS A 398 -23.19 -10.75 -0.47
N ASP A 399 -22.22 -10.36 0.35
CA ASP A 399 -21.06 -9.59 -0.09
C ASP A 399 -20.17 -10.43 -1.02
N PRO A 400 -20.08 -10.10 -2.33
CA PRO A 400 -19.29 -10.85 -3.29
C PRO A 400 -17.79 -10.84 -2.94
N ASN A 401 -17.33 -9.88 -2.15
CA ASN A 401 -15.93 -9.73 -1.80
C ASN A 401 -15.51 -10.64 -0.64
N ILE A 402 -16.44 -11.25 0.10
CA ILE A 402 -16.09 -12.18 1.19
C ILE A 402 -15.48 -13.46 0.62
N GLU A 403 -16.14 -14.10 -0.34
CA GLU A 403 -15.65 -15.35 -0.93
C GLU A 403 -14.38 -15.12 -1.75
N VAL A 404 -14.35 -14.05 -2.56
CA VAL A 404 -13.14 -13.67 -3.31
C VAL A 404 -11.94 -13.48 -2.36
N ARG A 405 -12.11 -12.86 -1.19
CA ARG A 405 -11.03 -12.69 -0.21
C ARG A 405 -10.54 -14.00 0.38
N LYS A 406 -11.45 -14.94 0.69
CA LYS A 406 -11.07 -16.26 1.23
C LYS A 406 -10.19 -17.02 0.24
N GLU A 407 -10.59 -17.02 -1.04
CA GLU A 407 -9.89 -17.72 -2.13
C GLU A 407 -8.63 -16.99 -2.61
N THR A 408 -8.53 -15.68 -2.38
CA THR A 408 -7.38 -14.87 -2.81
C THR A 408 -6.09 -15.37 -2.19
N ARG A 409 -5.10 -15.71 -3.00
CA ARG A 409 -3.75 -16.04 -2.54
C ARG A 409 -3.03 -14.75 -2.10
N VAL A 410 -2.30 -14.82 -0.98
CA VAL A 410 -1.50 -13.68 -0.48
C VAL A 410 -0.14 -13.58 -1.13
N PHE A 411 0.40 -14.71 -1.60
CA PHE A 411 1.72 -14.82 -2.21
C PHE A 411 1.73 -15.96 -3.24
N PRO A 412 2.61 -15.93 -4.26
CA PRO A 412 2.75 -17.02 -5.22
C PRO A 412 3.16 -18.34 -4.54
N GLU A 413 2.62 -19.48 -4.99
CA GLU A 413 2.82 -20.79 -4.34
C GLU A 413 4.20 -21.40 -4.68
N GLU A 414 4.73 -21.06 -5.85
CA GLU A 414 5.99 -21.52 -6.38
C GLU A 414 7.21 -20.73 -5.86
N VAL A 415 6.96 -19.70 -5.05
CA VAL A 415 8.00 -18.86 -4.47
C VAL A 415 8.12 -19.19 -2.99
N SER A 416 9.28 -19.71 -2.61
CA SER A 416 9.64 -19.95 -1.21
C SER A 416 10.83 -19.09 -0.81
N TRP A 417 10.89 -18.74 0.48
CA TRP A 417 12.08 -18.12 1.05
C TRP A 417 13.28 -19.05 0.91
N LYS A 418 14.41 -18.51 0.44
CA LYS A 418 15.68 -19.23 0.42
C LYS A 418 16.35 -19.04 1.79
N VAL A 419 16.30 -20.10 2.60
CA VAL A 419 16.91 -20.15 3.94
C VAL A 419 18.38 -19.74 3.89
N ARG A 420 18.80 -18.93 4.87
CA ARG A 420 20.14 -18.33 4.94
C ARG A 420 20.94 -18.83 6.13
N TYR A 421 20.29 -19.44 7.10
CA TYR A 421 20.85 -20.19 8.20
C TYR A 421 21.27 -21.57 7.71
N ASN A 422 22.57 -21.80 7.73
CA ASN A 422 23.13 -23.09 7.41
C ASN A 422 23.56 -23.81 8.70
N LYS A 423 23.14 -25.07 8.84
CA LYS A 423 23.73 -26.00 9.80
C LYS A 423 24.96 -26.60 9.12
N ASP A 424 26.15 -26.31 9.64
CA ASP A 424 27.34 -27.05 9.22
C ASP A 424 27.09 -28.54 9.49
N THR A 425 27.26 -29.37 8.45
CA THR A 425 26.92 -30.81 8.50
C THR A 425 28.11 -31.67 8.94
N TYR A 426 29.27 -31.04 9.15
CA TYR A 426 30.47 -31.71 9.63
C TYR A 426 30.40 -31.90 11.16
N ASP A 427 29.80 -33.03 11.56
CA ASP A 427 29.74 -33.53 12.93
C ASP A 427 31.07 -34.25 13.27
N ASP A 428 32.11 -33.49 13.60
CA ASP A 428 33.16 -34.07 14.45
C ASP A 428 32.49 -34.25 15.81
N LYS A 429 32.24 -35.50 16.22
CA LYS A 429 32.10 -35.84 17.63
C LYS A 429 33.35 -35.33 18.35
N ILE A 430 33.32 -34.09 18.82
CA ILE A 430 34.37 -33.46 19.62
C ILE A 430 34.24 -34.08 21.02
N ILE A 431 35.03 -35.12 21.26
CA ILE A 431 35.55 -35.41 22.58
C ILE A 431 36.71 -34.41 22.78
N TYR A 432 36.60 -33.56 23.79
CA TYR A 432 37.69 -32.71 24.28
C TYR A 432 38.84 -33.53 24.83
#